data_AF-A0A5K0WGG9-F1
#
_entry.id   AF-A0A5K0WGG9-F1
#
_cell.length_a   1.000
_cell.length_b   1.000
_cell.length_c   1.000
_cell.angle_alpha   90.00
_cell.angle_beta   90.00
_cell.angle_gamma   90.00
#
_symmetry.space_group_name_H-M   'P 1'
#
loop_
_entity.id
_entity.type
_entity.pdbx_description
1 polymer ?
#
loop_
_entity_poly.entity_id
_entity_poly.type
_entity_poly.pdbx_seq_one_letter_code
_entity_poly.pdbx_strand_id
1 'polypeptide(L)' 'VDLVLFGHVHSYERTCALYEDVCVAMPSKDSNGVDTYDQSNYTAPVHAIIGMAGFTLSNFSDD' A
#
# COMPACT_ATOMS: atom_id res chain seq x y z
N VAL A 1 10.02 10.10 1.60
CA VAL A 1 9.06 9.57 0.60
C VAL A 1 7.92 8.98 1.40
N ASP A 2 6.68 9.38 1.11
CA ASP A 2 5.52 8.97 1.91
C ASP A 2 4.75 7.82 1.25
N LEU A 3 4.65 7.85 -0.08
CA LEU A 3 3.98 6.84 -0.90
C LEU A 3 4.86 6.44 -2.07
N VAL A 4 4.99 5.13 -2.31
CA VAL A 4 5.67 4.57 -3.49
C VAL A 4 4.64 3.82 -4.32
N LEU A 5 4.59 4.13 -5.62
CA LEU A 5 3.60 3.59 -6.54
C LEU A 5 4.27 2.70 -7.59
N PHE A 6 3.75 1.49 -7.75
CA PHE A 6 4.23 0.50 -8.70
C PHE A 6 3.15 0.13 -9.71
N GLY A 7 3.56 -0.14 -10.95
CA GLY A 7 2.73 -0.77 -11.96
C GLY A 7 3.15 -2.23 -12.17
N HIS A 8 3.22 -2.66 -13.44
CA HIS A 8 3.65 -3.99 -13.89
C HIS A 8 2.71 -5.14 -13.49
N VAL A 9 2.45 -5.33 -12.21
CA VAL A 9 1.46 -6.30 -11.72
C VAL A 9 0.07 -5.68 -11.86
N HIS A 10 -0.80 -6.33 -12.62
CA HIS A 10 -2.12 -5.79 -12.96
C HIS A 10 -3.15 -6.12 -11.87
N SER A 11 -2.94 -5.54 -10.69
CA SER A 11 -3.80 -5.66 -9.53
C SER A 11 -3.78 -4.35 -8.72
N TYR A 12 -4.46 -4.38 -7.58
CA TYR A 12 -4.30 -3.36 -6.55
C TYR A 12 -3.91 -4.03 -5.24
N GLU A 13 -2.82 -3.56 -4.65
CA GLU A 13 -2.35 -4.00 -3.34
C GLU A 13 -1.71 -2.82 -2.63
N ARG A 14 -1.87 -2.72 -1.32
CA ARG A 14 -1.30 -1.66 -0.50
C ARG A 14 -0.75 -2.25 0.79
N THR A 15 0.50 -1.94 1.10
CA THR A 15 1.14 -2.36 2.34
C THR A 15 0.73 -1.45 3.50
N CYS A 16 1.10 -1.83 4.72
CA CYS A 16 1.25 -0.85 5.79
C CYS A 16 2.50 0.04 5.55
N ALA A 17 2.81 0.97 6.45
CA ALA A 17 4.09 1.68 6.37
C ALA A 17 5.22 0.68 6.68
N LEU A 18 6.08 0.41 5.69
CA LEU A 18 7.01 -0.73 5.71
C LEU A 18 8.45 -0.28 5.49
N TYR A 19 9.35 -0.76 6.35
CA TYR A 19 10.78 -0.55 6.24
C TYR A 19 11.51 -1.85 6.59
N GLU A 20 12.44 -2.29 5.74
CA GLU A 20 13.19 -3.55 5.92
C GLU A 20 12.27 -4.75 6.21
N ASP A 21 11.18 -4.90 5.43
CA ASP A 21 10.16 -5.95 5.57
C ASP A 21 9.41 -5.96 6.93
N VAL A 22 9.58 -4.91 7.73
CA VAL A 22 8.87 -4.73 9.00
C VAL A 22 7.78 -3.68 8.85
N CYS A 23 6.57 -4.05 9.28
CA CYS A 23 5.45 -3.12 9.40
C CYS A 23 5.66 -2.20 10.61
N VAL A 24 5.95 -0.93 10.38
CA VAL A 24 6.23 0.05 11.45
C VAL A 24 5.02 0.91 11.81
N ALA A 25 4.01 1.00 10.94
CA ALA A 25 2.73 1.65 11.25
C ALA A 25 1.57 1.12 10.41
N MET A 26 0.42 0.91 11.07
CA MET A 26 -0.86 0.58 10.45
C MET A 26 -1.73 1.84 10.32
N PRO A 27 -2.59 1.93 9.28
CA PRO A 27 -3.52 3.05 9.18
C PRO A 27 -4.63 2.96 10.24
N SER A 28 -5.14 4.12 10.65
CA SER A 28 -6.41 4.21 11.37
C SER A 28 -7.55 4.36 10.38
N LYS A 29 -8.59 3.53 10.50
CA LYS A 29 -9.80 3.60 9.67
C LYS A 29 -10.86 4.44 10.37
N ASP A 30 -11.36 5.47 9.70
CA ASP A 30 -12.44 6.30 10.23
C ASP A 30 -13.83 5.66 10.06
N SER A 31 -14.89 6.34 10.56
CA SER A 31 -16.28 5.88 10.43
C SER A 31 -16.78 5.78 8.98
N ASN A 32 -16.10 6.45 8.04
CA ASN A 32 -16.40 6.43 6.62
C ASN A 32 -15.59 5.36 5.87
N GLY A 33 -14.75 4.60 6.59
CA GLY A 33 -13.88 3.57 6.02
C GLY A 33 -12.56 4.08 5.43
N VAL A 34 -12.25 5.37 5.58
CA VAL A 34 -11.02 5.99 5.07
C VAL A 34 -9.85 5.61 5.95
N ASP A 35 -8.83 5.01 5.33
CA ASP A 35 -7.57 4.71 5.99
C ASP A 35 -6.65 5.93 6.00
N THR A 36 -6.33 6.42 7.20
CA THR A 36 -5.41 7.54 7.41
C THR A 36 -4.10 7.02 8.00
N TYR A 37 -2.98 7.40 7.39
CA TYR A 37 -1.64 7.15 7.92
C TYR A 37 -1.12 8.42 8.59
N ASP A 38 -0.74 8.31 9.86
CA ASP A 38 -0.06 9.39 10.56
C ASP A 38 1.44 9.37 10.21
N GLN A 39 1.85 10.31 9.38
CA GLN A 39 3.24 10.46 8.95
C GLN A 39 4.01 11.55 9.71
N SER A 40 3.49 12.01 10.85
CA SER A 40 4.12 13.04 11.69
C SER A 40 5.58 12.74 12.08
N ASN A 41 5.95 11.45 12.17
CA ASN A 41 7.30 11.00 12.51
C ASN A 41 8.03 10.28 11.36
N TYR A 42 7.55 10.39 10.12
CA TYR A 42 8.20 9.87 8.89
C TYR A 42 8.83 8.47 9.01
N THR A 43 8.12 7.53 9.63
CA THR A 43 8.64 6.21 10.01
C THR A 43 8.99 5.33 8.81
N ALA A 44 8.14 5.28 7.80
CA ALA A 44 8.34 4.49 6.58
C ALA A 44 7.33 4.89 5.49
N PRO A 45 7.64 4.67 4.20
CA PRO A 45 6.68 4.82 3.12
C PRO A 45 5.61 3.73 3.15
N VAL A 46 4.45 4.03 2.59
CA VAL A 46 3.47 3.04 2.13
C VAL A 46 3.80 2.66 0.69
N HIS A 47 3.77 1.36 0.37
CA HIS A 47 3.93 0.88 -1.00
C HIS A 47 2.56 0.47 -1.55
N ALA A 48 2.26 0.86 -2.79
CA ALA A 48 1.04 0.45 -3.47
C ALA A 48 1.29 0.01 -4.91
N ILE A 49 0.71 -1.13 -5.27
CA ILE A 49 0.56 -1.59 -6.65
C ILE A 49 -0.73 -1.00 -7.19
N ILE A 50 -0.65 -0.33 -8.34
CA ILE A 50 -1.78 0.34 -9.02
C ILE A 50 -1.81 -0.01 -10.52
N GLY A 51 -1.52 -1.26 -10.88
CA GLY A 51 -1.38 -1.70 -12.27
C GLY A 51 -2.70 -2.07 -12.97
N MET A 52 -3.85 -1.90 -12.33
CA MET A 52 -5.17 -2.32 -12.84
C MET A 52 -5.82 -1.36 -13.86
N ALA A 53 -5.04 -0.70 -14.71
CA ALA A 53 -5.54 0.36 -15.61
C ALA A 53 -6.39 -0.13 -16.81
N GLY A 54 -6.51 -1.44 -17.05
CA GLY A 54 -7.41 -1.98 -18.09
C GLY A 54 -6.90 -3.17 -18.91
N PHE A 55 -5.71 -3.72 -18.64
CA PHE A 55 -5.26 -4.98 -19.23
C PHE A 55 -5.77 -6.19 -18.41
N THR A 56 -5.51 -7.41 -18.88
CA THR A 56 -5.80 -8.64 -18.13
C THR A 56 -5.19 -8.59 -16.73
N LEU A 57 -6.03 -8.87 -15.73
CA LEU A 57 -5.66 -8.83 -14.32
C LEU A 57 -4.67 -9.95 -13.97
N SER A 58 -3.76 -9.65 -13.04
CA SER A 58 -2.87 -10.62 -12.42
C SER A 58 -3.58 -11.27 -11.22
N ASN A 59 -3.41 -12.59 -11.04
CA ASN A 59 -3.83 -13.25 -9.81
C ASN A 59 -2.87 -12.88 -8.66
N PHE A 60 -3.39 -12.87 -7.44
CA PHE A 60 -2.55 -12.79 -6.24
C PHE A 60 -1.82 -14.12 -6.01
N SER A 61 -0.64 -14.05 -5.39
CA SER A 61 0.07 -15.24 -4.94
C SER A 61 -0.67 -15.85 -3.75
N ASP A 62 -0.84 -17.16 -3.75
CA ASP A 62 -1.25 -17.91 -2.56
C ASP A 62 0.01 -18.12 -1.72
N ASP A 63 0.25 -17.27 -0.72
CA ASP A 63 1.29 -17.53 0.30
C ASP A 63 0.90 -18.72 1.19
#